data_AF-A0A1R4JL63-F1
#
_entry.id   AF-A0A1R4JL63-F1
#
_cell.length_a   1.000
_cell.length_b   1.000
_cell.length_c   1.000
_cell.angle_alpha   90.00
_cell.angle_beta   90.00
_cell.angle_gamma   90.00
#
_symmetry.space_group_name_H-M   'P 1'
#
loop_
_entity.id
_entity.type
_entity.pdbx_description
1 polymer ?
#
loop_
_entity_poly.entity_id
_entity_poly.type
_entity_poly.pdbx_seq_one_letter_code
_entity_poly.pdbx_strand_id
1 'polypeptide(L)'
;MNILVVGANGQIGTHLVEKLKNTETYKPVAFVRKEEQVTKFEDKGIEARLGNLESSVTDLKKSMKDIDAIVFTAGSGGSTGTDKTMLIDLDGAVKVMEAAEDMNIKRFIMVSAFQADVRENWSEEMKPYFAAKHYADKFLMNSDLNYTIIRPGMLENKPAIGKIALTRALTEASDPMTIPREDVAQLILEALENDRTFLQSFDVTTGDQEITEALKGL
;
A
#
# COMPACT_ATOMS: atom_id res chain seq x y z
N MET A 1 -2.70 -17.77 -0.77
CA MET A 1 -1.90 -16.87 -1.61
C MET A 1 -0.68 -16.34 -0.85
N ASN A 2 0.48 -16.30 -1.48
CA ASN A 2 1.70 -15.66 -0.98
C ASN A 2 1.66 -14.16 -1.32
N ILE A 3 1.72 -13.31 -0.30
CA ILE A 3 1.53 -11.86 -0.43
C ILE A 3 2.84 -11.16 -0.10
N LEU A 4 3.48 -10.55 -1.10
CA LEU A 4 4.69 -9.74 -0.88
C LEU A 4 4.28 -8.37 -0.34
N VAL A 5 4.66 -8.06 0.89
CA VAL A 5 4.39 -6.75 1.53
C VAL A 5 5.63 -5.88 1.40
N VAL A 6 5.62 -4.96 0.42
CA VAL A 6 6.67 -3.98 0.19
C VAL A 6 6.49 -2.84 1.18
N GLY A 7 7.48 -2.65 2.07
CA GLY A 7 7.35 -1.76 3.22
C GLY A 7 6.82 -2.47 4.47
N ALA A 8 7.06 -3.77 4.61
CA ALA A 8 6.60 -4.61 5.74
C ALA A 8 7.02 -4.06 7.12
N ASN A 9 8.21 -3.47 7.25
CA ASN A 9 8.65 -2.88 8.53
C ASN A 9 8.11 -1.45 8.77
N GLY A 10 7.29 -0.92 7.86
CA GLY A 10 6.53 0.32 8.06
C GLY A 10 5.34 0.11 8.99
N GLN A 11 4.70 1.21 9.39
CA GLN A 11 3.60 1.15 10.38
C GLN A 11 2.38 0.38 9.85
N ILE A 12 1.89 0.71 8.63
CA ILE A 12 0.79 -0.06 7.98
C ILE A 12 1.25 -1.48 7.66
N GLY A 13 2.44 -1.63 7.07
CA GLY A 13 2.99 -2.94 6.70
C GLY A 13 3.11 -3.91 7.88
N THR A 14 3.45 -3.41 9.07
CA THR A 14 3.55 -4.24 10.28
C THR A 14 2.17 -4.76 10.70
N HIS A 15 1.14 -3.91 10.71
CA HIS A 15 -0.23 -4.36 10.98
C HIS A 15 -0.72 -5.35 9.93
N LEU A 16 -0.45 -5.09 8.65
CA LEU A 16 -0.89 -5.94 7.55
C LEU A 16 -0.25 -7.33 7.61
N VAL A 17 1.06 -7.42 7.83
CA VAL A 17 1.77 -8.70 7.93
C VAL A 17 1.22 -9.56 9.08
N GLU A 18 0.97 -8.96 10.25
CA GLU A 18 0.37 -9.68 11.38
C GLU A 18 -1.06 -10.15 11.07
N LYS A 19 -1.88 -9.28 10.45
CA LYS A 19 -3.24 -9.65 10.02
C LYS A 19 -3.24 -10.82 9.02
N LEU A 20 -2.40 -10.74 7.99
CA LEU A 20 -2.26 -11.80 6.97
C LEU A 20 -1.84 -13.13 7.58
N LYS A 21 -0.84 -13.11 8.47
CA LYS A 21 -0.33 -14.31 9.16
C LYS A 21 -1.43 -15.04 9.95
N ASN A 22 -2.38 -14.29 10.51
CA ASN A 22 -3.47 -14.85 11.31
C ASN A 22 -4.65 -15.35 10.47
N THR A 23 -4.53 -15.37 9.14
CA THR A 23 -5.50 -15.99 8.24
C THR A 23 -5.07 -17.39 7.81
N GLU A 24 -6.02 -18.24 7.43
CA GLU A 24 -5.71 -19.55 6.83
C GLU A 24 -5.43 -19.46 5.33
N THR A 25 -5.78 -18.33 4.69
CA THR A 25 -5.77 -18.17 3.22
C THR A 25 -4.49 -17.50 2.71
N TYR A 26 -3.91 -16.60 3.51
CA TYR A 26 -2.75 -15.79 3.08
C TYR A 26 -1.48 -16.17 3.83
N LYS A 27 -0.35 -16.05 3.13
CA LYS A 27 0.99 -16.17 3.69
C LYS A 27 1.76 -14.89 3.39
N PRO A 28 2.04 -14.04 4.40
CA PRO A 28 2.80 -12.83 4.15
C PRO A 28 4.27 -13.15 3.90
N VAL A 29 4.87 -12.47 2.93
CA VAL A 29 6.30 -12.41 2.68
C VAL A 29 6.74 -10.96 2.89
N ALA A 30 7.52 -10.72 3.94
CA ALA A 30 7.95 -9.38 4.33
C ALA A 30 9.14 -8.93 3.47
N PHE A 31 8.96 -7.89 2.64
CA PHE A 31 10.07 -7.27 1.92
C PHE A 31 10.69 -6.16 2.78
N VAL A 32 11.95 -6.36 3.15
CA VAL A 32 12.66 -5.52 4.15
C VAL A 32 14.05 -5.12 3.67
N ARG A 33 14.59 -4.03 4.21
CA ARG A 33 15.83 -3.41 3.69
C ARG A 33 17.09 -3.69 4.51
N LYS A 34 16.96 -4.39 5.64
CA LYS A 34 18.08 -4.70 6.54
C LYS A 34 17.96 -6.11 7.08
N GLU A 35 19.10 -6.76 7.29
CA GLU A 35 19.19 -8.12 7.85
C GLU A 35 18.51 -8.22 9.23
N GLU A 36 18.69 -7.22 10.10
CA GLU A 36 18.03 -7.17 11.41
C GLU A 36 16.49 -7.21 11.32
N GLN A 37 15.92 -6.75 10.20
CA GLN A 37 14.47 -6.81 9.96
C GLN A 37 14.06 -8.18 9.44
N VAL A 38 14.93 -8.89 8.70
CA VAL A 38 14.69 -10.26 8.27
C VAL A 38 14.54 -11.15 9.50
N THR A 39 15.55 -11.15 10.39
CA THR A 39 15.53 -11.92 11.63
C THR A 39 14.28 -11.63 12.47
N LYS A 40 13.90 -10.35 12.62
CA LYS A 40 12.70 -9.94 13.36
C LYS A 40 11.41 -10.60 12.85
N PHE A 41 11.26 -10.79 11.54
CA PHE A 41 10.08 -11.42 10.96
C PHE A 41 10.17 -12.95 11.00
N GLU A 42 11.35 -13.51 10.74
CA GLU A 42 11.59 -14.95 10.82
C GLU A 42 11.37 -15.51 12.24
N ASP A 43 11.78 -14.77 13.28
CA ASP A 43 11.51 -15.11 14.69
C ASP A 43 10.01 -15.17 15.00
N LYS A 44 9.20 -14.48 14.20
CA LYS A 44 7.74 -14.53 14.26
C LYS A 44 7.14 -15.57 13.30
N GLY A 45 7.95 -16.41 12.65
CA GLY A 45 7.50 -17.39 11.67
C GLY A 45 6.94 -16.76 10.39
N ILE A 46 7.39 -15.56 10.04
CA ILE A 46 7.04 -14.87 8.78
C ILE A 46 8.26 -14.91 7.87
N GLU A 47 8.09 -15.39 6.64
CA GLU A 47 9.15 -15.33 5.63
C GLU A 47 9.50 -13.86 5.35
N ALA A 48 10.80 -13.53 5.33
CA ALA A 48 11.27 -12.21 4.99
C ALA A 48 12.32 -12.27 3.89
N ARG A 49 12.24 -11.32 2.96
CA ARG A 49 13.16 -11.20 1.83
C ARG A 49 13.85 -9.85 1.90
N LEU A 50 15.17 -9.89 1.96
CA LEU A 50 15.99 -8.69 1.90
C LEU A 50 15.93 -8.10 0.48
N GLY A 51 15.72 -6.78 0.40
CA GLY A 51 15.80 -6.05 -0.86
C GLY A 51 15.79 -4.53 -0.64
N ASN A 52 16.11 -3.80 -1.70
CA ASN A 52 16.17 -2.35 -1.67
C ASN A 52 15.40 -1.78 -2.87
N LEU A 53 14.46 -0.87 -2.60
CA LEU A 53 13.68 -0.21 -3.65
C LEU A 53 14.52 0.69 -4.56
N GLU A 54 15.73 1.08 -4.14
CA GLU A 54 16.66 1.82 -4.98
C GLU A 54 17.49 0.91 -5.90
N SER A 55 17.37 -0.42 -5.79
CA SER A 55 18.02 -1.38 -6.70
C SER A 55 17.33 -1.45 -8.06
N SER A 56 17.90 -2.26 -8.96
CA SER A 56 17.34 -2.51 -10.28
C SER A 56 16.06 -3.35 -10.23
N VAL A 57 15.21 -3.25 -11.25
CA VAL A 57 14.03 -4.12 -11.46
C VAL A 57 14.45 -5.61 -11.41
N THR A 58 15.56 -5.96 -12.04
CA THR A 58 16.12 -7.32 -12.03
C THR A 58 16.43 -7.84 -10.62
N ASP A 59 16.94 -6.97 -9.74
CA ASP A 59 17.18 -7.35 -8.35
C ASP A 59 15.88 -7.50 -7.56
N LEU A 60 14.90 -6.62 -7.77
CA LEU A 60 13.60 -6.70 -7.13
C LEU A 60 12.85 -8.00 -7.48
N LYS A 61 12.96 -8.48 -8.73
CA LYS A 61 12.37 -9.75 -9.18
C LYS A 61 12.84 -10.96 -8.36
N LYS A 62 14.06 -10.94 -7.81
CA LYS A 62 14.57 -12.03 -6.96
C LYS A 62 13.69 -12.22 -5.71
N SER A 63 13.10 -11.13 -5.21
CA SER A 63 12.20 -11.15 -4.06
C SER A 63 10.74 -11.46 -4.43
N MET A 64 10.43 -11.70 -5.71
CA MET A 64 9.07 -11.91 -6.22
C MET A 64 8.78 -13.36 -6.64
N LYS A 65 9.74 -14.28 -6.45
CA LYS A 65 9.53 -15.70 -6.74
C LYS A 65 8.38 -16.28 -5.90
N ASP A 66 7.49 -17.06 -6.51
CA ASP A 66 6.37 -17.73 -5.83
C ASP A 66 5.42 -16.75 -5.09
N ILE A 67 5.25 -15.53 -5.61
CA ILE A 67 4.33 -14.52 -5.08
C ILE A 67 3.06 -14.46 -5.93
N ASP A 68 1.89 -14.39 -5.29
CA ASP A 68 0.58 -14.32 -5.95
C ASP A 68 0.05 -12.89 -6.04
N ALA A 69 0.38 -12.04 -5.06
CA ALA A 69 -0.01 -10.63 -5.03
C ALA A 69 1.03 -9.76 -4.32
N ILE A 70 1.09 -8.48 -4.70
CA ILE A 70 1.97 -7.48 -4.09
C ILE A 70 1.13 -6.39 -3.42
N VAL A 71 1.49 -6.02 -2.19
CA VAL A 71 0.98 -4.83 -1.51
C VAL A 71 2.12 -3.85 -1.30
N PHE A 72 2.01 -2.67 -1.89
CA PHE A 72 2.96 -1.58 -1.72
C PHE A 72 2.49 -0.60 -0.63
N THR A 73 3.06 -0.75 0.57
CA THR A 73 2.84 0.16 1.71
C THR A 73 4.08 0.98 2.06
N ALA A 74 5.14 0.90 1.23
CA ALA A 74 6.38 1.62 1.46
C ALA A 74 6.21 3.12 1.19
N GLY A 75 7.00 3.91 1.92
CA GLY A 75 7.17 5.34 1.70
C GLY A 75 8.48 5.78 2.33
N SER A 76 9.09 6.83 1.79
CA SER A 76 10.37 7.36 2.29
C SER A 76 10.28 7.90 3.72
N GLY A 77 9.12 8.46 4.07
CA GLY A 77 8.83 9.04 5.37
C GLY A 77 9.26 10.51 5.46
N GLY A 78 8.48 11.32 6.19
CA GLY A 78 8.65 12.78 6.22
C GLY A 78 9.95 13.30 6.85
N SER A 79 10.75 12.43 7.47
CA SER A 79 12.08 12.78 7.98
C SER A 79 13.19 12.66 6.92
N THR A 80 12.86 12.24 5.70
CA THR A 80 13.80 12.10 4.58
C THR A 80 13.64 13.24 3.57
N GLY A 81 14.61 13.41 2.68
CA GLY A 81 14.56 14.44 1.64
C GLY A 81 13.65 14.08 0.47
N THR A 82 13.37 15.08 -0.37
CA THR A 82 12.56 14.90 -1.59
C THR A 82 13.22 13.96 -2.59
N ASP A 83 14.54 13.78 -2.53
CA ASP A 83 15.27 12.74 -3.26
C ASP A 83 14.72 11.34 -2.93
N LYS A 84 14.51 11.05 -1.63
CA LYS A 84 13.93 9.77 -1.21
C LYS A 84 12.45 9.67 -1.53
N THR A 85 11.71 10.77 -1.52
CA THR A 85 10.32 10.77 -2.03
C THR A 85 10.28 10.34 -3.50
N MET A 86 11.18 10.85 -4.34
CA MET A 86 11.27 10.44 -5.74
C MET A 86 11.74 8.98 -5.88
N LEU A 87 12.76 8.57 -5.14
CA LEU A 87 13.38 7.25 -5.30
C LEU A 87 12.59 6.10 -4.66
N ILE A 88 11.78 6.38 -3.63
CA ILE A 88 11.03 5.35 -2.89
C ILE A 88 9.54 5.40 -3.24
N ASP A 89 8.90 6.56 -3.11
CA ASP A 89 7.45 6.68 -3.27
C ASP A 89 7.01 6.67 -4.74
N LEU A 90 7.88 7.11 -5.67
CA LEU A 90 7.64 7.07 -7.12
C LEU A 90 8.46 5.98 -7.83
N ASP A 91 9.77 6.15 -8.00
CA ASP A 91 10.61 5.22 -8.78
C ASP A 91 10.60 3.82 -8.18
N GLY A 92 10.73 3.71 -6.85
CA GLY A 92 10.63 2.44 -6.14
C GLY A 92 9.27 1.74 -6.36
N ALA A 93 8.17 2.49 -6.34
CA ALA A 93 6.84 1.95 -6.65
C ALA A 93 6.74 1.46 -8.10
N VAL A 94 7.18 2.28 -9.06
CA VAL A 94 7.17 1.96 -10.49
C VAL A 94 7.99 0.71 -10.78
N LYS A 95 9.21 0.59 -10.27
CA LYS A 95 10.06 -0.59 -10.50
C LYS A 95 9.47 -1.87 -9.90
N VAL A 96 8.72 -1.79 -8.81
CA VAL A 96 7.99 -2.94 -8.26
C VAL A 96 6.83 -3.32 -9.19
N MET A 97 6.15 -2.35 -9.82
CA MET A 97 5.10 -2.62 -10.82
C MET A 97 5.70 -3.28 -12.07
N GLU A 98 6.79 -2.73 -12.61
CA GLU A 98 7.52 -3.33 -13.74
C GLU A 98 7.97 -4.76 -13.43
N ALA A 99 8.54 -4.98 -12.24
CA ALA A 99 8.95 -6.31 -11.80
C ALA A 99 7.74 -7.27 -11.66
N ALA A 100 6.59 -6.77 -11.20
CA ALA A 100 5.37 -7.56 -11.08
C ALA A 100 4.84 -8.00 -12.45
N GLU A 101 4.83 -7.10 -13.43
CA GLU A 101 4.41 -7.40 -14.81
C GLU A 101 5.34 -8.44 -15.46
N ASP A 102 6.66 -8.24 -15.36
CA ASP A 102 7.68 -9.18 -15.83
C ASP A 102 7.51 -10.59 -15.23
N MET A 103 7.13 -10.64 -13.95
CA MET A 103 6.91 -11.89 -13.20
C MET A 103 5.49 -12.45 -13.35
N ASN A 104 4.62 -11.78 -14.13
CA ASN A 104 3.22 -12.11 -14.31
C ASN A 104 2.39 -12.16 -13.01
N ILE A 105 2.77 -11.36 -12.00
CA ILE A 105 2.04 -11.21 -10.74
C ILE A 105 0.96 -10.15 -10.96
N LYS A 106 -0.27 -10.60 -11.22
CA LYS A 106 -1.34 -9.69 -11.66
C LYS A 106 -1.91 -8.81 -10.55
N ARG A 107 -2.03 -9.32 -9.32
CA ARG A 107 -2.72 -8.60 -8.24
C ARG A 107 -1.78 -7.60 -7.55
N PHE A 108 -2.14 -6.32 -7.57
CA PHE A 108 -1.34 -5.25 -6.95
C PHE A 108 -2.20 -4.30 -6.12
N ILE A 109 -1.85 -4.06 -4.86
CA ILE A 109 -2.51 -3.04 -4.03
C ILE A 109 -1.51 -1.93 -3.72
N MET A 110 -1.88 -0.68 -4.03
CA MET A 110 -1.11 0.51 -3.75
C MET A 110 -1.74 1.28 -2.58
N VAL A 111 -0.98 1.54 -1.53
CA VAL A 111 -1.34 2.56 -0.53
C VAL A 111 -0.81 3.89 -1.03
N SER A 112 -1.72 4.71 -1.53
CA SER A 112 -1.45 6.04 -2.07
C SER A 112 -1.64 7.12 -0.98
N ALA A 113 -2.14 8.30 -1.35
CA ALA A 113 -2.48 9.40 -0.45
C ALA A 113 -3.82 10.00 -0.83
N PHE A 114 -4.58 10.44 0.16
CA PHE A 114 -5.86 11.15 -0.02
C PHE A 114 -5.76 12.20 -1.12
N GLN A 115 -6.67 12.17 -2.10
CA GLN A 115 -6.72 13.14 -3.20
C GLN A 115 -5.39 13.32 -3.94
N ALA A 116 -4.55 12.27 -4.01
CA ALA A 116 -3.37 12.27 -4.85
C ALA A 116 -3.70 12.51 -6.34
N ASP A 117 -4.95 12.45 -6.77
CA ASP A 117 -5.41 12.79 -8.12
C ASP A 117 -5.99 14.21 -8.30
N VAL A 118 -6.20 14.96 -7.22
CA VAL A 118 -6.75 16.34 -7.25
C VAL A 118 -5.66 17.35 -6.90
N ARG A 119 -4.96 17.83 -7.93
CA ARG A 119 -3.74 18.66 -7.79
C ARG A 119 -4.00 20.00 -7.12
N GLU A 120 -5.20 20.52 -7.28
CA GLU A 120 -5.66 21.79 -6.74
C GLU A 120 -5.70 21.77 -5.20
N ASN A 121 -5.81 20.60 -4.59
CA ASN A 121 -5.92 20.41 -3.14
C ASN A 121 -4.57 20.12 -2.46
N TRP A 122 -3.46 20.05 -3.22
CA TRP A 122 -2.15 19.72 -2.64
C TRP A 122 -1.56 20.91 -1.88
N SER A 123 -1.28 20.72 -0.60
CA SER A 123 -0.58 21.72 0.20
C SER A 123 0.84 21.97 -0.33
N GLU A 124 1.30 23.22 -0.31
CA GLU A 124 2.61 23.64 -0.84
C GLU A 124 3.77 22.80 -0.29
N GLU A 125 3.76 22.55 1.02
CA GLU A 125 4.81 21.81 1.72
C GLU A 125 4.89 20.33 1.29
N MET A 126 3.75 19.74 0.90
CA MET A 126 3.64 18.33 0.55
C MET A 126 3.55 18.09 -0.97
N LYS A 127 3.63 19.14 -1.80
CA LYS A 127 3.57 19.02 -3.26
C LYS A 127 4.51 17.96 -3.84
N PRO A 128 5.80 17.84 -3.42
CA PRO A 128 6.67 16.79 -3.95
C PRO A 128 6.15 15.37 -3.63
N TYR A 129 5.61 15.18 -2.42
CA TYR A 129 5.02 13.91 -2.00
C TYR A 129 3.76 13.59 -2.80
N PHE A 130 2.81 14.52 -2.89
CA PHE A 130 1.59 14.30 -3.68
C PHE A 130 1.90 14.08 -5.16
N ALA A 131 2.86 14.80 -5.73
CA ALA A 131 3.31 14.57 -7.11
C ALA A 131 3.87 13.15 -7.30
N ALA A 132 4.70 12.67 -6.38
CA ALA A 132 5.24 11.31 -6.43
C ALA A 132 4.11 10.27 -6.38
N LYS A 133 3.18 10.38 -5.43
CA LYS A 133 2.03 9.46 -5.30
C LYS A 133 1.11 9.53 -6.51
N HIS A 134 0.82 10.72 -7.03
CA HIS A 134 0.02 10.92 -8.23
C HIS A 134 0.58 10.18 -9.44
N TYR A 135 1.88 10.34 -9.70
CA TYR A 135 2.49 9.73 -10.88
C TYR A 135 2.71 8.23 -10.71
N ALA A 136 2.94 7.73 -9.48
CA ALA A 136 2.93 6.30 -9.20
C ALA A 136 1.54 5.68 -9.44
N ASP A 137 0.47 6.35 -8.98
CA ASP A 137 -0.91 5.94 -9.25
C ASP A 137 -1.21 5.96 -10.75
N LYS A 138 -0.80 7.01 -11.47
CA LYS A 138 -0.98 7.11 -12.92
C LYS A 138 -0.25 5.99 -13.66
N PHE A 139 0.97 5.65 -13.26
CA PHE A 139 1.69 4.53 -13.85
C PHE A 139 0.92 3.22 -13.63
N LEU A 140 0.50 2.93 -12.39
CA LEU A 140 -0.26 1.74 -12.05
C LEU A 140 -1.60 1.64 -12.81
N MET A 141 -2.30 2.77 -12.97
CA MET A 141 -3.56 2.81 -13.74
C MET A 141 -3.37 2.55 -15.24
N ASN A 142 -2.15 2.70 -15.78
CA ASN A 142 -1.82 2.46 -17.19
C ASN A 142 -1.06 1.14 -17.40
N SER A 143 -0.91 0.31 -16.37
CA SER A 143 -0.25 -1.00 -16.46
C SER A 143 -1.24 -2.13 -16.71
N ASP A 144 -0.75 -3.35 -16.96
CA ASP A 144 -1.54 -4.58 -17.12
C ASP A 144 -1.86 -5.26 -15.78
N LEU A 145 -1.64 -4.58 -14.65
CA LEU A 145 -1.87 -5.10 -13.31
C LEU A 145 -3.35 -4.95 -12.91
N ASN A 146 -3.90 -6.00 -12.29
CA ASN A 146 -5.17 -5.94 -11.59
C ASN A 146 -5.01 -5.17 -10.27
N TYR A 147 -5.05 -3.84 -10.37
CA TYR A 147 -4.72 -2.95 -9.27
C TYR A 147 -5.90 -2.64 -8.35
N THR A 148 -5.58 -2.23 -7.12
CA THR A 148 -6.45 -1.41 -6.26
C THR A 148 -5.61 -0.29 -5.66
N ILE A 149 -6.05 0.95 -5.81
CA ILE A 149 -5.38 2.12 -5.23
C ILE A 149 -6.22 2.63 -4.06
N ILE A 150 -5.65 2.57 -2.87
CA ILE A 150 -6.27 3.06 -1.63
C ILE A 150 -5.62 4.39 -1.28
N ARG A 151 -6.40 5.46 -1.22
CA ARG A 151 -5.93 6.82 -0.89
C ARG A 151 -6.38 7.21 0.52
N PRO A 152 -5.66 6.80 1.57
CA PRO A 152 -6.06 7.09 2.93
C PRO A 152 -5.91 8.57 3.26
N GLY A 153 -6.82 9.08 4.08
CA GLY A 153 -6.70 10.33 4.83
C GLY A 153 -5.49 10.36 5.76
N MET A 154 -5.44 11.37 6.63
CA MET A 154 -4.32 11.54 7.56
C MET A 154 -4.21 10.33 8.52
N LEU A 155 -3.06 9.68 8.47
CA LEU A 155 -2.82 8.41 9.16
C LEU A 155 -2.56 8.59 10.66
N GLU A 156 -3.36 7.93 11.49
CA GLU A 156 -3.24 7.97 12.95
C GLU A 156 -2.71 6.66 13.55
N ASN A 157 -2.05 6.78 14.71
CA ASN A 157 -1.59 5.65 15.54
C ASN A 157 -2.55 5.41 16.70
N LYS A 158 -3.82 5.22 16.36
CA LYS A 158 -4.88 4.80 17.27
C LYS A 158 -5.27 3.35 16.95
N PRO A 159 -5.89 2.63 17.89
CA PRO A 159 -6.47 1.32 17.60
C PRO A 159 -7.46 1.40 16.43
N ALA A 160 -7.58 0.30 15.67
CA ALA A 160 -8.62 0.17 14.65
C ALA A 160 -10.02 0.49 15.20
N ILE A 161 -10.80 1.21 14.40
CA ILE A 161 -12.21 1.51 14.65
C ILE A 161 -13.10 0.46 13.95
N GLY A 162 -12.63 -0.11 12.83
CA GLY A 162 -13.39 -1.07 12.00
C GLY A 162 -14.38 -0.41 11.04
N LYS A 163 -14.50 0.93 11.10
CA LYS A 163 -15.48 1.68 10.30
C LYS A 163 -14.82 2.77 9.47
N ILE A 164 -15.20 2.82 8.20
CA ILE A 164 -14.64 3.71 7.20
C ILE A 164 -15.74 4.43 6.41
N ALA A 165 -15.36 5.53 5.79
CA ALA A 165 -16.07 6.11 4.66
C ALA A 165 -15.16 5.96 3.45
N LEU A 166 -15.70 5.48 2.33
CA LEU A 166 -14.97 5.40 1.07
C LEU A 166 -15.81 5.93 -0.09
N THR A 167 -15.16 6.59 -1.04
CA THR A 167 -15.75 6.91 -2.34
C THR A 167 -14.63 7.23 -3.34
N ARG A 168 -14.98 7.25 -4.63
CA ARG A 168 -14.08 7.55 -5.74
C ARG A 168 -13.56 9.00 -5.71
N ALA A 169 -14.24 9.89 -4.98
CA ALA A 169 -13.83 11.26 -4.75
C ALA A 169 -14.42 11.76 -3.42
N LEU A 170 -13.74 11.51 -2.30
CA LEU A 170 -14.16 12.09 -1.01
C LEU A 170 -13.90 13.59 -1.08
N THR A 171 -14.92 14.41 -0.89
CA THR A 171 -14.73 15.86 -0.72
C THR A 171 -14.24 16.16 0.70
N GLU A 172 -13.57 17.28 0.92
CA GLU A 172 -13.09 17.72 2.25
C GLU A 172 -14.19 17.85 3.32
N ALA A 173 -15.46 17.75 2.95
CA ALA A 173 -16.60 17.67 3.87
C ALA A 173 -16.70 16.33 4.65
N SER A 174 -15.75 15.41 4.45
CA SER A 174 -15.71 14.10 5.11
C SER A 174 -15.02 14.22 6.47
N ASP A 175 -15.75 14.57 7.53
CA ASP A 175 -15.20 14.65 8.89
C ASP A 175 -15.36 13.29 9.61
N PRO A 176 -14.27 12.68 10.12
CA PRO A 176 -12.89 13.15 10.12
C PRO A 176 -12.10 12.73 8.87
N MET A 177 -11.16 13.59 8.47
CA MET A 177 -10.21 13.36 7.37
C MET A 177 -9.05 12.44 7.75
N THR A 178 -9.21 11.67 8.84
CA THR A 178 -8.18 10.79 9.42
C THR A 178 -8.56 9.34 9.30
N ILE A 179 -7.58 8.44 9.39
CA ILE A 179 -7.84 7.00 9.49
C ILE A 179 -6.73 6.30 10.30
N PRO A 180 -7.07 5.39 11.24
CA PRO A 180 -6.08 4.54 11.89
C PRO A 180 -5.31 3.69 10.87
N ARG A 181 -3.99 3.60 11.03
CA ARG A 181 -3.15 2.74 10.17
C ARG A 181 -3.57 1.27 10.20
N GLU A 182 -4.13 0.83 11.33
CA GLU A 182 -4.64 -0.53 11.48
C GLU A 182 -5.92 -0.77 10.66
N ASP A 183 -6.80 0.23 10.52
CA ASP A 183 -7.97 0.15 9.64
C ASP A 183 -7.56 0.13 8.17
N VAL A 184 -6.53 0.88 7.77
CA VAL A 184 -5.95 0.78 6.42
C VAL A 184 -5.42 -0.64 6.17
N ALA A 185 -4.73 -1.24 7.14
CA ALA A 185 -4.25 -2.61 7.02
C ALA A 185 -5.40 -3.63 6.93
N GLN A 186 -6.50 -3.43 7.66
CA GLN A 186 -7.70 -4.26 7.54
C GLN A 186 -8.35 -4.11 6.16
N LEU A 187 -8.50 -2.88 5.67
CA LEU A 187 -9.05 -2.61 4.35
C LEU A 187 -8.23 -3.27 3.22
N ILE A 188 -6.90 -3.25 3.31
CA ILE A 188 -6.03 -3.96 2.36
C ILE A 188 -6.35 -5.46 2.37
N LEU A 189 -6.48 -6.07 3.55
CA LEU A 189 -6.81 -7.49 3.69
C LEU A 189 -8.14 -7.83 3.01
N GLU A 190 -9.19 -7.03 3.26
CA GLU A 190 -10.51 -7.22 2.66
C GLU A 190 -10.52 -6.96 1.15
N ALA A 191 -9.59 -6.15 0.63
CA ALA A 191 -9.50 -5.83 -0.79
C ALA A 191 -8.77 -6.92 -1.62
N LEU A 192 -7.93 -7.77 -1.01
CA LEU A 192 -7.03 -8.68 -1.74
C LEU A 192 -7.74 -9.54 -2.78
N GLU A 193 -8.84 -10.19 -2.40
CA GLU A 193 -9.64 -11.07 -3.28
C GLU A 193 -11.02 -10.50 -3.63
N ASN A 194 -11.31 -9.25 -3.26
CA ASN A 194 -12.59 -8.61 -3.54
C ASN A 194 -12.59 -8.00 -4.96
N ASP A 195 -13.30 -8.64 -5.87
CA ASP A 195 -13.41 -8.27 -7.29
C ASP A 195 -13.98 -6.87 -7.52
N ARG A 196 -14.79 -6.34 -6.61
CA ARG A 196 -15.29 -4.95 -6.66
C ARG A 196 -14.18 -3.92 -6.56
N THR A 197 -13.05 -4.29 -5.97
CA THR A 197 -11.90 -3.39 -5.81
C THR A 197 -10.95 -3.42 -7.00
N PHE A 198 -11.15 -4.35 -7.94
CA PHE A 198 -10.30 -4.53 -9.10
C PHE A 198 -10.42 -3.33 -10.04
N LEU A 199 -9.26 -2.82 -10.46
CA LEU A 199 -9.10 -1.61 -11.28
C LEU A 199 -9.78 -0.37 -10.66
N GLN A 200 -9.97 -0.36 -9.34
CA GLN A 200 -10.53 0.77 -8.63
C GLN A 200 -9.46 1.61 -7.94
N SER A 201 -9.77 2.90 -7.84
CA SER A 201 -9.06 3.87 -7.02
C SER A 201 -10.08 4.64 -6.20
N PHE A 202 -9.86 4.76 -4.89
CA PHE A 202 -10.79 5.44 -4.01
C PHE A 202 -10.08 6.07 -2.81
N ASP A 203 -10.65 7.17 -2.33
CA ASP A 203 -10.26 7.80 -1.08
C ASP A 203 -10.93 7.08 0.09
N VAL A 204 -10.25 7.06 1.23
CA VAL A 204 -10.79 6.46 2.45
C VAL A 204 -10.42 7.25 3.70
N THR A 205 -11.39 7.43 4.58
CA THR A 205 -11.22 8.00 5.92
C THR A 205 -11.97 7.15 6.94
N THR A 206 -11.86 7.49 8.23
CA THR A 206 -12.76 6.96 9.27
C THR A 206 -14.18 7.39 8.95
N GLY A 207 -15.14 6.48 9.16
CA GLY A 207 -16.56 6.75 8.91
C GLY A 207 -17.45 5.87 9.79
N ASP A 208 -18.65 5.58 9.30
CA ASP A 208 -19.70 4.87 10.04
C ASP A 208 -20.02 3.47 9.50
N GLN A 209 -19.50 3.11 8.32
CA GLN A 209 -19.72 1.82 7.68
C GLN A 209 -18.61 0.83 8.02
N GLU A 210 -18.97 -0.40 8.40
CA GLU A 210 -18.01 -1.50 8.51
C GLU A 210 -17.25 -1.68 7.19
N ILE A 211 -15.96 -2.00 7.26
CA ILE A 211 -15.08 -2.07 6.08
C ILE A 211 -15.65 -2.95 4.97
N THR A 212 -16.17 -4.13 5.30
CA THR A 212 -16.76 -5.08 4.35
C THR A 212 -17.99 -4.52 3.65
N GLU A 213 -18.79 -3.73 4.37
CA GLU A 213 -20.01 -3.11 3.85
C GLU A 213 -19.70 -1.91 2.99
N ALA A 214 -18.73 -1.09 3.39
CA ALA A 214 -18.25 0.03 2.58
C ALA A 214 -17.75 -0.45 1.21
N LEU A 215 -17.01 -1.57 1.16
CA LEU A 215 -16.50 -2.13 -0.11
C LEU A 215 -17.59 -2.65 -1.05
N LYS A 216 -18.78 -3.00 -0.54
CA LYS A 216 -19.92 -3.39 -1.39
C LYS A 216 -20.49 -2.21 -2.19
N GLY A 217 -20.24 -0.99 -1.73
CA GLY A 217 -20.71 0.25 -2.36
C GLY A 217 -19.84 0.76 -3.52
N LEU A 218 -18.72 0.10 -3.82
CA LEU A 218 -17.84 0.40 -4.97
C LEU A 218 -18.43 -0.07 -6.30
#